data_AF-A0AAD8IXU4-F1
#
_entry.id   AF-A0AAD8IXU4-F1
#
_cell.length_a   1.000
_cell.length_b   1.000
_cell.length_c   1.000
_cell.angle_alpha   90.00
_cell.angle_beta   90.00
_cell.angle_gamma   90.00
#
_symmetry.space_group_name_H-M   'P 1'
#
loop_
_entity.id
_entity.type
_entity.pdbx_description
1 polymer ?
#
loop_
_entity_poly.entity_id
_entity_poly.type
_entity_poly.pdbx_seq_one_letter_code
_entity_poly.pdbx_strand_id
1 'polypeptide(L)'
;MNEKAEDKVDVSYYNVFYTVAYSHLLRPMKRSLYWPKIDLSDILPPKARRMPDIRKKHRRREQGEDGAGSKLSKKGVLMRCSQCLKAGDNKGTCKVTAEEITDIQKTAAEAKKAQSEASRAHATQNSYTAEGKKGNKSKKETYMASQLMENHISREVGADKLRPRNVEVLLHHLHCLHLV
;
A
#
# COMPACT_ATOMS: atom_id res chain seq x y z
N MET A 1 30.22 -46.90 -25.02
CA MET A 1 28.84 -46.73 -25.50
C MET A 1 28.28 -45.49 -24.83
N ASN A 2 27.85 -44.49 -25.60
CA ASN A 2 27.29 -43.27 -25.03
C ASN A 2 25.82 -43.54 -24.67
N GLU A 3 25.59 -43.86 -23.40
CA GLU A 3 24.26 -43.97 -22.82
C GLU A 3 23.57 -42.61 -22.92
N LYS A 4 22.36 -42.57 -23.48
CA LYS A 4 21.63 -41.31 -23.65
C LYS A 4 21.10 -40.90 -22.28
N ALA A 5 21.18 -39.61 -21.97
CA ALA A 5 20.71 -39.09 -20.69
C ALA A 5 19.22 -39.36 -20.44
N GLU A 6 18.44 -39.52 -21.51
CA GLU A 6 17.00 -39.79 -21.51
C GLU A 6 16.64 -41.15 -20.89
N ASP A 7 17.56 -42.13 -20.90
CA ASP A 7 17.32 -43.48 -20.35
C ASP A 7 17.42 -43.52 -18.81
N LYS A 8 17.93 -42.45 -18.19
CA LYS A 8 18.06 -42.28 -16.72
C LYS A 8 16.93 -41.47 -16.11
N VAL A 9 15.99 -41.00 -16.93
CA VAL A 9 14.87 -40.18 -16.50
C VAL A 9 13.71 -41.09 -16.10
N ASP A 10 13.08 -40.79 -14.96
CA ASP A 10 11.93 -41.57 -14.50
C ASP A 10 10.77 -41.49 -15.51
N VAL A 11 10.01 -42.57 -15.59
CA VAL A 11 8.90 -42.73 -16.52
C VAL A 11 7.84 -41.62 -16.35
N SER A 12 7.72 -41.01 -15.17
CA SER A 12 6.79 -39.90 -14.91
C SER A 12 7.07 -38.63 -15.71
N TYR A 13 8.28 -38.44 -16.23
CA TYR A 13 8.66 -37.23 -16.98
C TYR A 13 8.37 -37.32 -18.48
N TYR A 14 7.99 -38.49 -18.99
CA TYR A 14 7.53 -38.60 -20.38
C TYR A 14 6.18 -37.93 -20.54
N ASN A 15 5.99 -37.24 -21.67
CA ASN A 15 4.76 -36.51 -22.00
C ASN A 15 3.50 -37.41 -21.92
N VAL A 16 3.64 -38.70 -22.22
CA VAL A 16 2.54 -39.67 -22.10
C VAL A 16 2.02 -39.75 -20.66
N PHE A 17 2.90 -39.78 -19.66
CA PHE A 17 2.50 -39.84 -18.26
C PHE A 17 2.01 -38.49 -17.74
N TYR A 18 2.59 -37.40 -18.23
CA TYR A 18 2.07 -36.05 -17.98
C TYR A 18 0.63 -35.89 -18.48
N THR A 19 0.33 -36.32 -19.70
CA THR A 19 -1.03 -36.23 -20.26
C THR A 19 -2.02 -37.12 -19.53
N VAL A 20 -1.61 -38.31 -19.08
CA VAL A 20 -2.42 -39.19 -18.23
C VAL A 20 -2.69 -38.56 -16.86
N ALA A 21 -1.66 -38.01 -16.20
CA ALA A 21 -1.78 -37.39 -14.88
C ALA A 21 -2.74 -36.19 -14.87
N TYR A 22 -2.72 -35.39 -15.94
CA TYR A 22 -3.59 -34.22 -16.11
C TYR A 22 -4.80 -34.48 -17.02
N SER A 23 -5.08 -35.75 -17.37
CA SER A 23 -6.23 -36.12 -18.22
C SER A 23 -7.58 -35.80 -17.57
N HIS A 24 -7.63 -35.89 -16.23
CA HIS A 24 -8.80 -35.57 -15.44
C HIS A 24 -8.73 -34.12 -14.96
N LEU A 25 -9.12 -33.19 -15.84
CA LEU A 25 -9.28 -31.80 -15.44
C LEU A 25 -10.38 -31.68 -14.39
N LEU A 26 -10.08 -31.01 -13.28
CA LEU A 26 -11.09 -30.54 -12.33
C LEU A 26 -12.02 -29.59 -13.08
N ARG A 27 -13.20 -30.09 -13.46
CA ARG A 27 -14.22 -29.26 -14.11
C ARG A 27 -14.65 -28.19 -13.10
N PRO A 28 -14.88 -26.95 -13.56
CA PRO A 28 -15.45 -25.94 -12.68
C PRO A 28 -16.75 -26.48 -12.08
N MET A 29 -16.81 -26.55 -10.76
CA MET A 29 -18.04 -26.93 -10.08
C MET A 29 -19.05 -25.81 -10.25
N LYS A 30 -20.30 -26.18 -10.54
CA LYS A 30 -21.40 -25.23 -10.57
C LYS A 30 -21.57 -24.59 -9.17
N ARG A 31 -22.18 -23.40 -9.14
CA ARG A 31 -22.49 -22.67 -7.89
C ARG A 31 -23.21 -23.59 -6.90
N SER A 32 -23.12 -23.27 -5.60
CA SER A 32 -23.73 -24.05 -4.50
C SER A 32 -25.20 -24.39 -4.69
N LEU A 33 -25.95 -23.57 -5.43
CA LEU A 33 -27.34 -23.81 -5.82
C LEU A 33 -27.56 -25.14 -6.56
N TYR A 34 -26.57 -25.61 -7.32
CA TYR A 34 -26.64 -26.83 -8.14
C TYR A 34 -26.08 -28.06 -7.44
N TRP A 35 -25.63 -27.94 -6.18
CA TRP A 35 -25.13 -29.09 -5.45
C TRP A 35 -26.30 -30.00 -5.05
N PRO A 36 -26.14 -31.34 -5.12
CA PRO A 36 -27.17 -32.25 -4.65
C PRO A 36 -27.42 -31.97 -3.17
N LYS A 37 -28.70 -31.83 -2.79
CA LYS A 37 -29.08 -31.81 -1.38
C LYS A 37 -28.94 -33.23 -0.87
N ILE A 38 -28.07 -33.42 0.12
CA ILE A 38 -27.83 -34.73 0.74
C ILE A 38 -28.48 -34.68 2.12
N ASP A 39 -29.22 -35.73 2.49
CA ASP A 39 -29.86 -35.87 3.81
C ASP A 39 -28.85 -36.25 4.91
N LEU A 40 -27.67 -35.62 4.88
CA LEU A 40 -26.66 -35.74 5.91
C LEU A 40 -26.89 -34.65 6.96
N SER A 41 -26.55 -34.96 8.21
CA SER A 41 -26.56 -33.96 9.27
C SER A 41 -25.64 -32.79 8.91
N ASP A 42 -26.08 -31.57 9.20
CA ASP A 42 -25.27 -30.38 8.99
C ASP A 42 -23.94 -30.51 9.72
N ILE A 43 -22.85 -30.32 8.97
CA ILE A 43 -21.50 -30.30 9.55
C ILE A 43 -21.41 -29.05 10.41
N LEU A 44 -21.36 -29.25 11.73
CA LEU A 44 -21.14 -28.14 12.65
C LEU A 44 -19.78 -27.50 12.38
N PRO A 45 -19.69 -26.16 12.39
CA PRO A 45 -18.42 -25.49 12.26
C PRO A 45 -17.49 -25.94 13.40
N PRO A 46 -16.16 -25.97 13.15
CA PRO A 46 -15.20 -26.22 14.22
C PRO A 46 -15.44 -25.25 15.39
N LYS A 47 -15.32 -25.74 16.61
CA LYS A 47 -15.51 -24.92 17.81
C LYS A 47 -14.56 -23.72 17.76
N ALA A 48 -15.12 -22.51 17.82
CA ALA A 48 -14.32 -21.29 17.85
C ALA A 48 -13.35 -21.33 19.03
N ARG A 49 -12.05 -21.26 18.73
CA ARG A 49 -10.99 -21.10 19.71
C ARG A 49 -10.48 -19.67 19.64
N ARG A 50 -10.18 -19.05 20.79
CA ARG A 50 -9.37 -17.82 20.80
C ARG A 50 -8.01 -18.14 20.20
N MET A 51 -7.74 -17.57 19.02
CA MET A 51 -6.40 -17.61 18.47
C MET A 51 -5.43 -16.95 19.46
N PRO A 52 -4.21 -17.50 19.63
CA PRO A 52 -3.15 -16.75 20.30
C PRO A 52 -3.03 -15.37 19.67
N ASP A 53 -2.90 -14.35 20.51
CA ASP A 53 -2.77 -12.99 20.02
C ASP A 53 -1.57 -12.90 19.06
N ILE A 54 -1.79 -12.24 17.93
CA ILE A 54 -0.73 -11.98 16.95
C ILE A 54 0.36 -11.20 17.67
N ARG A 55 1.63 -11.57 17.45
CA ARG A 55 2.75 -10.81 18.01
C ARG A 55 2.58 -9.34 17.65
N LYS A 56 2.64 -8.46 18.65
CA LYS A 56 2.50 -7.01 18.47
C LYS A 56 3.43 -6.55 17.33
N LYS A 57 2.87 -5.82 16.36
CA LYS A 57 3.63 -5.27 15.22
C LYS A 57 4.82 -4.40 15.67
N HIS A 58 4.72 -3.78 16.83
CA HIS A 58 5.79 -2.97 17.41
C HIS A 58 6.29 -3.56 18.74
N ARG A 59 7.63 -3.59 18.89
CA ARG A 59 8.32 -3.93 20.13
C ARG A 59 7.98 -2.92 21.24
N ARG A 60 7.95 -3.37 22.50
CA ARG A 60 7.93 -2.49 23.67
C ARG A 60 9.29 -1.82 23.83
N ARG A 61 9.33 -0.49 23.88
CA ARG A 61 10.57 0.28 24.04
C ARG A 61 11.08 0.25 25.48
N GLU A 62 12.40 0.30 25.63
CA GLU A 62 13.08 0.39 26.93
C GLU A 62 13.07 1.82 27.48
N GLN A 63 13.44 1.96 28.75
CA GLN A 63 13.51 3.27 29.40
C GLN A 63 14.63 4.10 28.76
N GLY A 64 14.28 5.29 28.27
CA GLY A 64 15.23 6.20 27.61
C GLY A 64 15.23 6.14 26.09
N GLU A 65 14.55 5.17 25.46
CA GLU A 65 14.38 5.16 24.02
C GLU A 65 13.44 6.28 23.55
N ASP A 66 13.83 6.95 22.47
CA ASP A 66 13.05 8.00 21.85
C ASP A 66 11.82 7.49 21.08
N GLY A 67 10.86 8.39 20.94
CA GLY A 67 9.69 8.22 20.10
C GLY A 67 10.09 8.00 18.64
N ALA A 68 9.81 6.85 18.00
CA ALA A 68 9.92 6.73 16.52
C ALA A 68 8.86 7.55 15.74
N GLY A 69 8.29 8.59 16.35
CA GLY A 69 7.36 9.51 15.70
C GLY A 69 8.11 10.74 15.23
N SER A 70 7.65 11.34 14.12
CA SER A 70 8.16 12.64 13.64
C SER A 70 7.92 13.80 14.62
N LYS A 71 7.08 13.60 15.64
CA LYS A 71 6.73 14.61 16.64
C LYS A 71 7.65 14.49 17.85
N LEU A 72 8.10 15.63 18.35
CA LEU A 72 8.84 15.71 19.61
C LEU A 72 8.02 15.15 20.78
N SER A 73 8.71 14.46 21.68
CA SER A 73 8.14 13.93 22.92
C SER A 73 7.66 15.08 23.82
N LYS A 74 6.50 14.91 24.48
CA LYS A 74 5.99 15.87 25.50
C LYS A 74 6.59 15.65 26.89
N LYS A 75 7.57 14.76 27.04
CA LYS A 75 8.26 14.52 28.32
C LYS A 75 8.92 15.83 28.80
N GLY A 76 8.69 16.20 30.05
CA GLY A 76 9.26 17.41 30.66
C GLY A 76 8.56 18.74 30.32
N VAL A 77 7.52 18.72 29.47
CA VAL A 77 6.76 19.93 29.14
C VAL A 77 5.65 20.16 30.17
N LEU A 78 5.59 21.35 30.77
CA LEU A 78 4.47 21.79 31.58
C LEU A 78 3.22 21.91 30.71
N MET A 79 2.25 21.02 30.95
CA MET A 79 0.99 21.01 30.23
C MET A 79 0.11 22.19 30.69
N ARG A 80 -0.56 22.84 29.74
CA ARG A 80 -1.54 23.90 29.99
C ARG A 80 -2.95 23.31 29.96
N CYS A 81 -3.83 23.85 30.80
CA CYS A 81 -5.25 23.52 30.79
C CYS A 81 -5.85 23.79 29.41
N SER A 82 -6.61 22.85 28.85
CA SER A 82 -7.24 23.04 27.54
C SER A 82 -8.37 24.08 27.54
N GLN A 83 -8.88 24.48 28.71
CA GLN A 83 -9.97 25.43 28.85
C GLN A 83 -9.43 26.85 29.06
N CYS A 84 -8.70 27.06 30.16
CA CYS A 84 -8.18 28.37 30.55
C CYS A 84 -6.75 28.67 30.03
N LEU A 85 -6.08 27.70 29.41
CA LEU A 85 -4.72 27.82 28.83
C LEU A 85 -3.61 28.20 29.82
N LYS A 86 -3.89 28.18 31.14
CA LYS A 86 -2.92 28.40 32.21
C LYS A 86 -2.19 27.09 32.55
N ALA A 87 -0.99 27.19 33.11
CA ALA A 87 -0.25 26.04 33.62
C ALA A 87 -0.59 25.82 35.11
N GLY A 88 -0.66 24.56 35.55
CA GLY A 88 -0.89 24.19 36.95
C GLY A 88 -2.22 23.50 37.22
N ASP A 89 -3.25 23.74 36.40
CA ASP A 89 -4.53 23.03 36.45
C ASP A 89 -4.79 22.22 35.17
N ASN A 90 -5.56 21.14 35.31
CA ASN A 90 -6.04 20.34 34.19
C ASN A 90 -7.52 20.66 33.93
N LYS A 91 -8.06 20.24 32.78
CA LYS A 91 -9.47 20.46 32.42
C LYS A 91 -10.46 20.06 33.53
N GLY A 92 -10.21 18.92 34.19
CA GLY A 92 -11.11 18.40 35.24
C GLY A 92 -11.04 19.15 36.56
N THR A 93 -9.97 19.92 36.83
CA THR A 93 -9.79 20.71 38.05
C THR A 93 -9.86 22.21 37.77
N CYS A 94 -10.23 22.59 36.55
CA CYS A 94 -10.30 23.97 36.14
C CYS A 94 -11.49 24.65 36.82
N LYS A 95 -11.25 25.76 37.52
CA LYS A 95 -12.27 26.51 38.27
C LYS A 95 -12.87 27.68 37.49
N VAL A 96 -12.46 27.84 36.23
CA VAL A 96 -12.89 28.94 35.37
C VAL A 96 -14.31 28.67 34.86
N THR A 97 -15.14 29.71 34.82
CA THR A 97 -16.53 29.61 34.34
C THR A 97 -16.58 29.42 32.82
N ALA A 98 -17.71 28.90 32.31
CA ALA A 98 -17.89 28.68 30.88
C ALA A 98 -17.78 29.96 30.06
N GLU A 99 -18.32 31.08 30.56
CA GLU A 99 -18.27 32.39 29.91
C GLU A 99 -16.82 32.87 29.76
N GLU A 100 -16.05 32.85 30.84
CA GLU A 100 -14.65 33.28 30.87
C GLU A 100 -13.78 32.38 29.97
N ILE A 101 -14.08 31.08 29.89
CA ILE A 101 -13.42 30.16 28.96
C ILE A 101 -13.62 30.60 27.51
N THR A 102 -14.82 31.04 27.11
CA THR A 102 -15.07 31.44 25.72
C THR A 102 -14.23 32.64 25.31
N ASP A 103 -14.07 33.62 26.20
CA ASP A 103 -13.31 34.83 25.91
C ASP A 103 -11.80 34.57 25.89
N ILE A 104 -11.30 33.74 26.82
CA ILE A 104 -9.92 33.26 26.79
C ILE A 104 -9.62 32.51 25.48
N GLN A 105 -10.56 31.70 24.99
CA GLN A 105 -10.37 30.95 23.75
C GLN A 105 -10.42 31.83 22.50
N LYS A 106 -11.31 32.83 22.44
CA LYS A 106 -11.38 33.80 21.33
C LYS A 106 -10.08 34.59 21.22
N THR A 107 -9.63 35.19 22.33
CA THR A 107 -8.38 35.97 22.37
C THR A 107 -7.17 35.11 22.00
N ALA A 108 -7.10 33.86 22.48
CA ALA A 108 -6.04 32.94 22.11
C ALA A 108 -6.09 32.51 20.63
N ALA A 109 -7.28 32.40 20.03
CA ALA A 109 -7.44 32.07 18.62
C ALA A 109 -6.94 33.22 17.73
N GLU A 110 -7.29 34.45 18.08
CA GLU A 110 -6.82 35.66 17.39
C GLU A 110 -5.30 35.80 17.47
N ALA A 111 -4.71 35.59 18.65
CA ALA A 111 -3.26 35.61 18.84
C ALA A 111 -2.55 34.54 17.99
N LYS A 112 -3.11 33.31 17.90
CA LYS A 112 -2.57 32.25 17.03
C LYS A 112 -2.68 32.60 15.55
N LYS A 113 -3.77 33.23 15.13
CA LYS A 113 -3.96 33.70 13.75
C LYS A 113 -2.88 34.73 13.39
N ALA A 114 -2.69 35.74 14.24
CA ALA A 114 -1.65 36.76 14.06
C ALA A 114 -0.24 36.14 14.01
N GLN A 115 0.08 35.18 14.89
CA GLN A 115 1.36 34.47 14.86
C GLN A 115 1.56 33.65 13.57
N SER A 116 0.52 33.01 13.06
CA SER A 116 0.59 32.26 11.80
C SER A 116 0.79 33.17 10.59
N GLU A 117 0.13 34.33 10.58
CA GLU A 117 0.26 35.36 9.54
C GLU A 117 1.68 35.96 9.54
N ALA A 118 2.22 36.29 10.73
CA ALA A 118 3.60 36.76 10.88
C ALA A 118 4.62 35.71 10.42
N SER A 119 4.41 34.43 10.79
CA SER A 119 5.29 33.33 10.37
C SER A 119 5.27 33.15 8.84
N ARG A 120 4.10 33.31 8.22
CA ARG A 120 3.93 33.22 6.77
C ARG A 120 4.59 34.40 6.05
N ALA A 121 4.50 35.61 6.59
CA ALA A 121 5.19 36.79 6.06
C ALA A 121 6.72 36.65 6.13
N HIS A 122 7.26 36.10 7.22
CA HIS A 122 8.69 35.82 7.34
C HIS A 122 9.17 34.73 6.36
N ALA A 123 8.35 33.70 6.11
CA ALA A 123 8.66 32.66 5.12
C ALA A 123 8.75 33.20 3.68
N THR A 124 7.90 34.18 3.32
CA THR A 124 7.93 34.82 1.98
C THR A 124 9.14 35.72 1.75
N GLN A 125 9.81 36.19 2.81
CA GLN A 125 11.05 36.96 2.70
C GLN A 125 12.28 36.03 2.59
N ASN A 126 12.26 34.81 3.09
CA ASN A 126 13.43 33.92 2.97
C ASN A 126 13.57 33.21 1.60
N SER A 127 12.64 33.42 0.67
CA SER A 127 12.67 32.80 -0.67
C SER A 127 13.44 33.59 -1.73
N TYR A 128 13.93 34.81 -1.44
CA TYR A 128 14.66 35.64 -2.42
C TYR A 128 16.20 35.49 -2.38
N THR A 129 16.77 34.69 -1.47
CA THR A 129 18.24 34.50 -1.34
C THR A 129 18.74 33.09 -1.66
N ALA A 130 17.94 32.25 -2.33
CA ALA A 130 18.33 30.89 -2.70
C ALA A 130 18.25 30.63 -4.23
N GLU A 131 18.95 31.44 -5.02
CA GLU A 131 19.35 31.01 -6.37
C GLU A 131 20.58 30.10 -6.25
N GLY A 132 20.42 28.80 -6.50
CA GLY A 132 21.52 27.83 -6.40
C GLY A 132 21.17 26.41 -6.82
N LYS A 133 21.04 26.19 -8.14
CA LYS A 133 21.24 24.94 -8.92
C LYS A 133 21.09 23.57 -8.24
N LYS A 134 20.23 22.70 -8.82
CA LYS A 134 20.56 21.29 -9.20
C LYS A 134 19.47 20.67 -10.09
N GLY A 135 19.87 20.21 -11.28
CA GLY A 135 19.01 19.64 -12.32
C GLY A 135 18.85 18.10 -12.25
N ASN A 136 17.87 17.58 -13.00
CA ASN A 136 17.60 16.15 -13.14
C ASN A 136 18.08 15.62 -14.50
N LYS A 137 19.29 15.05 -14.54
CA LYS A 137 19.90 14.42 -15.71
C LYS A 137 19.31 13.03 -16.03
N SER A 138 18.74 12.32 -15.03
CA SER A 138 18.42 10.90 -15.17
C SER A 138 17.19 10.56 -16.02
N LYS A 139 16.26 11.50 -16.26
CA LYS A 139 15.04 11.22 -17.03
C LYS A 139 15.25 11.17 -18.55
N LYS A 140 16.31 11.79 -19.07
CA LYS A 140 16.55 11.86 -20.52
C LYS A 140 17.23 10.61 -21.05
N GLU A 141 18.08 9.98 -20.24
CA GLU A 141 18.78 8.73 -20.60
C GLU A 141 17.82 7.53 -20.65
N THR A 142 16.84 7.46 -19.75
CA THR A 142 15.85 6.36 -19.72
C THR A 142 14.93 6.36 -20.94
N TYR A 143 14.50 7.54 -21.40
CA TYR A 143 13.64 7.69 -22.58
C TYR A 143 14.33 7.23 -23.86
N MET A 144 15.59 7.63 -24.05
CA MET A 144 16.36 7.22 -25.23
C MET A 144 16.65 5.72 -25.25
N ALA A 145 16.87 5.10 -24.09
CA ALA A 145 17.06 3.66 -23.98
C ALA A 145 15.77 2.87 -24.34
N SER A 146 14.60 3.35 -23.91
CA SER A 146 13.32 2.72 -24.30
C SER A 146 13.05 2.78 -25.80
N GLN A 147 13.37 3.91 -26.45
CA GLN A 147 13.14 4.09 -27.88
C GLN A 147 14.02 3.15 -28.74
N LEU A 148 15.24 2.85 -28.31
CA LEU A 148 16.15 1.94 -29.01
C LEU A 148 15.71 0.47 -28.90
N MET A 149 15.12 0.09 -27.77
CA MET A 149 14.51 -1.22 -27.54
C MET A 149 13.32 -1.47 -28.48
N GLU A 150 12.43 -0.49 -28.63
CA GLU A 150 11.23 -0.61 -29.49
C GLU A 150 11.62 -0.74 -30.98
N ASN A 151 12.68 -0.05 -31.39
CA ASN A 151 13.22 -0.12 -32.75
C ASN A 151 13.91 -1.47 -33.04
N HIS A 152 14.49 -2.12 -32.02
CA HIS A 152 15.09 -3.46 -32.15
C HIS A 152 14.02 -4.55 -32.30
N ILE A 153 12.96 -4.48 -31.48
CA ILE A 153 11.83 -5.42 -31.52
C ILE A 153 11.13 -5.38 -32.89
N SER A 154 11.03 -4.20 -33.49
CA SER A 154 10.41 -4.01 -34.81
C SER A 154 11.24 -4.57 -35.97
N ARG A 155 12.54 -4.85 -35.77
CA ARG A 155 13.46 -5.38 -36.80
C ARG A 155 13.55 -6.91 -36.81
N GLU A 156 13.27 -7.58 -35.71
CA GLU A 156 13.43 -9.04 -35.61
C GLU A 156 12.17 -9.86 -35.91
N VAL A 157 11.00 -9.23 -35.99
CA VAL A 157 9.74 -9.93 -36.27
C VAL A 157 9.26 -9.62 -37.69
N GLY A 158 9.74 -10.39 -38.66
CA GLY A 158 9.16 -10.43 -40.00
C GLY A 158 7.68 -10.82 -39.97
N ALA A 159 6.84 -10.09 -40.71
CA ALA A 159 5.39 -10.03 -40.59
C ALA A 159 4.58 -11.25 -41.09
N ASP A 160 5.11 -12.48 -41.06
CA ASP A 160 4.49 -13.60 -41.80
C ASP A 160 4.01 -14.84 -41.01
N LYS A 161 3.94 -14.83 -39.67
CA LYS A 161 3.39 -16.00 -38.92
C LYS A 161 2.56 -15.69 -37.67
N LEU A 162 1.57 -14.79 -37.76
CA LEU A 162 0.47 -14.74 -36.79
C LEU A 162 -0.77 -15.41 -37.38
N ARG A 163 -1.14 -16.58 -36.84
CA ARG A 163 -2.41 -17.25 -37.16
C ARG A 163 -3.59 -16.37 -36.73
N PRO A 164 -4.53 -16.03 -37.64
CA PRO A 164 -5.63 -15.13 -37.35
C PRO A 164 -6.76 -15.90 -36.65
N ARG A 165 -6.63 -16.18 -35.35
CA ARG A 165 -7.76 -16.63 -34.54
C ARG A 165 -7.74 -16.19 -33.07
N ASN A 166 -6.96 -15.16 -32.73
CA ASN A 166 -6.91 -14.62 -31.34
C ASN A 166 -6.77 -13.09 -31.23
N VAL A 167 -6.86 -12.34 -32.34
CA VAL A 167 -6.77 -10.87 -32.30
C VAL A 167 -8.03 -10.19 -31.77
N GLU A 168 -9.22 -10.77 -31.99
CA GLU A 168 -10.48 -10.19 -31.50
C GLU A 168 -10.66 -10.32 -29.98
N VAL A 169 -10.18 -11.42 -29.38
CA VAL A 169 -10.31 -11.66 -27.94
C VAL A 169 -9.39 -10.74 -27.12
N LEU A 170 -8.21 -10.42 -27.66
CA LEU A 170 -7.26 -9.49 -27.01
C LEU A 170 -7.66 -8.02 -27.19
N LEU A 171 -8.23 -7.62 -28.34
CA LEU A 171 -8.77 -6.27 -28.50
C LEU A 171 -10.00 -6.01 -27.61
N HIS A 172 -10.85 -7.02 -27.41
CA HIS A 172 -12.00 -6.89 -26.51
C HIS A 172 -11.56 -6.74 -25.04
N HIS A 173 -10.49 -7.42 -24.63
CA HIS A 173 -9.93 -7.29 -23.28
C HIS A 173 -9.25 -5.95 -23.02
N LEU A 174 -8.60 -5.36 -24.03
CA LEU A 174 -7.95 -4.04 -23.92
C LEU A 174 -8.97 -2.90 -23.95
N HIS A 175 -10.04 -3.00 -24.73
CA HIS A 175 -11.12 -2.00 -24.70
C HIS A 175 -11.87 -1.97 -23.35
N CYS A 176 -11.99 -3.11 -22.65
CA CYS A 176 -12.59 -3.13 -21.31
C CYS A 176 -11.71 -2.51 -20.21
N LEU A 177 -10.40 -2.35 -20.41
CA LEU A 177 -9.49 -1.81 -19.39
C LEU A 177 -9.31 -0.28 -19.46
N HIS A 178 -9.86 0.39 -20.48
CA HIS A 178 -9.81 1.85 -20.63
C HIS A 178 -11.12 2.58 -20.28
N LEU A 179 -12.12 1.86 -19.76
CA LEU A 179 -13.42 2.42 -19.35
C LEU A 179 -13.71 2.27 -17.85
N VAL A 180 -12.67 2.17 -17.02
CA VAL A 180 -12.71 2.44 -15.57
C VAL A 180 -11.55 3.37 -15.23
#